data_AF-A0A969XZQ7-F1
#
_entry.id   AF-A0A969XZQ7-F1
#
_cell.length_a   1.000
_cell.length_b   1.000
_cell.length_c   1.000
_cell.angle_alpha   90.00
_cell.angle_beta   90.00
_cell.angle_gamma   90.00
#
_symmetry.space_group_name_H-M   'P 1'
#
loop_
_entity.id
_entity.type
_entity.pdbx_description
1 polymer ?
#
loop_
_entity_poly.entity_id
_entity_poly.type
_entity_poly.pdbx_seq_one_letter_code
_entity_poly.pdbx_strand_id
1 'polypeptide(L)'
;MGIYAYNMHSPPPTVDVHPNVIVSIATSFIRGGYTAEELIEGWSARARIIGIREYHDVHTWSRDLPRRARGGDIRYLTEKIPYFRSQGVRFMNSENADSWGANGLGYWLSPILLWDVSAAERVDEYIEDFLDKSFGAAKEPMRAFYQLINRDRMPRSNEDLLARMYRHVAEARVLTDDSAVLARLSDLALYTRYVELYFEYDDASGPARQEALEKVVRFAYRMRNTLMVTARSTYTNIPDRDRNVSIPEQFGWNVPEERNVWKSSEPFGEEEIAALLHAGAERHQVTILDFEPVKYSDELVPAAAAVRLADVPTGSFGSFRGQHAGYTWLAPDKRELALRVTGGLIAHYRDRGNVRLALYWLGDATRDPVAVDDSVPPDGEEYKVVLKSPNSGLHRLEWSDGGDRTSIVWPENHPVTMRSSLDEPADPAGRWTLCFYVPRGTKTIGGFSTATNGILRDGDGNAAFQFQDLGRPGYFDVAVPAGQDGRL
;
A
#
# COMPACT_ATOMS: atom_id res chain seq x y z
N MET A 1 27.30 22.21 3.34
CA MET A 1 26.09 22.48 2.54
C MET A 1 25.64 21.18 1.89
N GLY A 2 24.34 20.92 1.84
CA GLY A 2 23.76 19.74 1.15
C GLY A 2 22.85 20.17 0.01
N ILE A 3 22.71 19.32 -1.01
CA ILE A 3 21.73 19.48 -2.09
C ILE A 3 20.76 18.30 -2.10
N TYR A 4 19.54 18.52 -2.60
CA TYR A 4 18.60 17.42 -2.85
C TYR A 4 18.63 17.02 -4.32
N ALA A 5 18.89 15.74 -4.58
CA ALA A 5 18.59 15.13 -5.87
C ALA A 5 17.09 14.79 -5.89
N TYR A 6 16.29 15.77 -6.30
CA TYR A 6 14.83 15.76 -6.16
C TYR A 6 14.15 16.44 -7.34
N ASN A 7 12.99 15.90 -7.75
CA ASN A 7 12.19 16.41 -8.86
C ASN A 7 13.05 16.61 -10.12
N MET A 8 13.06 17.81 -10.73
CA MET A 8 13.83 18.08 -11.96
C MET A 8 15.35 17.90 -11.81
N HIS A 9 15.85 17.79 -10.58
CA HIS A 9 17.27 17.54 -10.28
C HIS A 9 17.50 16.12 -9.74
N SER A 10 16.53 15.20 -9.93
CA SER A 10 16.71 13.79 -9.55
C SER A 10 17.80 13.10 -10.37
N PRO A 11 17.85 13.22 -11.71
CA PRO A 11 18.86 12.52 -12.51
C PRO A 11 20.30 12.88 -12.10
N PRO A 12 21.23 11.91 -12.11
CA PRO A 12 22.64 12.17 -11.82
C PRO A 12 23.24 13.19 -12.80
N PRO A 13 24.14 14.07 -12.33
CA PRO A 13 24.76 15.08 -13.17
C PRO A 13 25.84 14.47 -14.07
N THR A 14 26.20 15.20 -15.12
CA THR A 14 27.34 14.86 -16.00
C THR A 14 28.68 15.36 -15.45
N VAL A 15 28.65 16.17 -14.38
CA VAL A 15 29.83 16.72 -13.70
C VAL A 15 29.97 16.13 -12.30
N ASP A 16 31.19 16.07 -11.80
CA ASP A 16 31.44 15.59 -10.45
C ASP A 16 31.01 16.63 -9.41
N VAL A 17 30.42 16.13 -8.33
CA VAL A 17 29.98 16.95 -7.20
C VAL A 17 31.19 17.28 -6.34
N HIS A 18 31.29 18.53 -5.91
CA HIS A 18 32.36 18.97 -5.03
C HIS A 18 32.44 18.08 -3.77
N PRO A 19 33.63 17.61 -3.34
CA PRO A 19 33.77 16.56 -2.32
C PRO A 19 33.23 16.90 -0.93
N ASN A 20 32.94 18.19 -0.67
CA ASN A 20 32.36 18.68 0.59
C ASN A 20 30.84 18.93 0.52
N VAL A 21 30.19 18.54 -0.58
CA VAL A 21 28.73 18.62 -0.73
C VAL A 21 28.13 17.24 -0.50
N ILE A 22 27.11 17.19 0.36
CA ILE A 22 26.33 15.98 0.61
C ILE A 22 25.13 16.01 -0.33
N VAL A 23 24.96 14.96 -1.13
CA VAL A 23 23.78 14.82 -2.00
C VAL A 23 22.75 13.94 -1.31
N SER A 24 21.60 14.49 -0.93
CA SER A 24 20.48 13.71 -0.41
C SER A 24 19.54 13.31 -1.53
N ILE A 25 19.50 12.02 -1.85
CA ILE A 25 18.72 11.44 -2.94
C ILE A 25 17.29 11.19 -2.48
N ALA A 26 16.32 11.81 -3.14
CA ALA A 26 14.92 11.63 -2.79
C ALA A 26 14.36 10.31 -3.34
N THR A 27 13.65 9.55 -2.49
CA THR A 27 13.04 8.27 -2.89
C THR A 27 11.64 8.41 -3.47
N SER A 28 11.16 9.65 -3.62
CA SER A 28 9.88 9.99 -4.26
C SER A 28 10.05 11.22 -5.15
N PHE A 29 9.07 11.46 -6.02
CA PHE A 29 9.08 12.55 -7.01
C PHE A 29 10.26 12.48 -7.99
N ILE A 30 10.68 11.26 -8.33
CA ILE A 30 11.77 11.00 -9.26
C ILE A 30 11.34 11.36 -10.68
N ARG A 31 12.27 11.92 -11.45
CA ARG A 31 12.12 12.29 -12.86
C ARG A 31 13.08 11.51 -13.73
N GLY A 32 12.75 11.36 -15.02
CA GLY A 32 13.65 10.78 -16.01
C GLY A 32 13.72 9.25 -16.02
N GLY A 33 12.72 8.53 -15.48
CA GLY A 33 12.66 7.07 -15.56
C GLY A 33 13.41 6.32 -14.46
N TYR A 34 14.20 7.01 -13.65
CA TYR A 34 15.07 6.33 -12.69
C TYR A 34 14.30 5.64 -11.56
N THR A 35 14.82 4.49 -11.12
CA THR A 35 14.49 3.94 -9.80
C THR A 35 15.31 4.63 -8.71
N ALA A 36 14.92 4.47 -7.44
CA ALA A 36 15.71 5.01 -6.33
C ALA A 36 17.10 4.36 -6.29
N GLU A 37 17.18 3.07 -6.61
CA GLU A 37 18.40 2.30 -6.69
C GLU A 37 19.35 2.80 -7.80
N GLU A 38 18.84 3.06 -9.00
CA GLU A 38 19.62 3.66 -10.09
C GLU A 38 20.09 5.07 -9.77
N LEU A 39 19.29 5.86 -9.04
CA LEU A 39 19.73 7.16 -8.55
C LEU A 39 20.88 7.01 -7.54
N ILE A 40 20.78 6.07 -6.60
CA ILE A 40 21.85 5.80 -5.64
C ILE A 40 23.14 5.44 -6.36
N GLU A 41 23.08 4.52 -7.34
CA GLU A 41 24.25 4.14 -8.13
C GLU A 41 24.82 5.32 -8.92
N GLY A 42 23.98 6.00 -9.70
CA GLY A 42 24.40 7.08 -10.57
C GLY A 42 24.95 8.29 -9.82
N TRP A 43 24.37 8.64 -8.67
CA TRP A 43 24.92 9.70 -7.82
C TRP A 43 26.17 9.26 -7.06
N SER A 44 26.28 7.99 -6.65
CA SER A 44 27.52 7.47 -6.04
C SER A 44 28.71 7.56 -6.99
N ALA A 45 28.49 7.45 -8.30
CA ALA A 45 29.53 7.63 -9.30
C ALA A 45 30.01 9.09 -9.44
N ARG A 46 29.22 10.07 -8.98
CA ARG A 46 29.49 11.52 -9.14
C ARG A 46 29.75 12.25 -7.83
N ALA A 47 29.35 11.69 -6.70
CA ALA A 47 29.45 12.32 -5.39
C ALA A 47 30.21 11.43 -4.41
N ARG A 48 31.19 12.01 -3.72
CA ARG A 48 31.95 11.32 -2.67
C ARG A 48 31.10 10.93 -1.47
N ILE A 49 30.07 11.73 -1.17
CA ILE A 49 29.23 11.58 0.02
C ILE A 49 27.76 11.72 -0.40
N ILE A 50 26.99 10.67 -0.18
CA ILE A 50 25.56 10.64 -0.45
C ILE A 50 24.74 10.38 0.82
N GLY A 51 23.52 10.90 0.78
CA GLY A 51 22.47 10.71 1.76
C GLY A 51 21.16 10.33 1.08
N ILE A 52 20.16 10.00 1.88
CA ILE A 52 18.79 9.73 1.43
C ILE A 52 17.84 10.76 2.02
N ARG A 53 16.93 11.27 1.18
CA ARG A 53 15.74 12.01 1.57
C ARG A 53 14.53 11.07 1.43
N GLU A 54 14.13 10.49 2.55
CA GLU A 54 13.02 9.54 2.63
C GLU A 54 11.70 10.23 3.00
N TYR A 55 10.57 9.57 2.78
CA TYR A 55 9.23 10.01 3.09
C TYR A 55 8.56 8.95 3.96
N HIS A 56 8.95 8.85 5.23
CA HIS A 56 8.30 7.94 6.17
C HIS A 56 6.83 8.27 6.33
N ASP A 57 6.45 9.54 6.38
CA ASP A 57 5.06 9.92 6.34
C ASP A 57 4.82 11.26 5.66
N VAL A 58 3.86 11.25 4.73
CA VAL A 58 3.28 12.43 4.11
C VAL A 58 1.78 12.31 4.29
N HIS A 59 1.20 13.16 5.14
CA HIS A 59 -0.22 13.12 5.51
C HIS A 59 -1.16 13.00 4.29
N THR A 60 -0.80 13.65 3.19
CA THR A 60 -1.60 13.62 1.96
C THR A 60 -1.73 12.23 1.34
N TRP A 61 -0.78 11.32 1.62
CA TRP A 61 -0.77 9.95 1.14
C TRP A 61 -1.33 8.99 2.19
N SER A 62 -0.93 9.17 3.45
CA SER A 62 -1.27 8.24 4.53
C SER A 62 -2.58 8.55 5.22
N ARG A 63 -2.91 9.83 5.34
CA ARG A 63 -4.02 10.36 6.15
C ARG A 63 -3.93 9.92 7.61
N ASP A 64 -2.71 9.66 8.08
CA ASP A 64 -2.41 9.04 9.38
C ASP A 64 -3.17 7.71 9.62
N LEU A 65 -3.63 7.05 8.56
CA LEU A 65 -4.33 5.78 8.66
C LEU A 65 -3.33 4.63 8.87
N PRO A 66 -3.74 3.56 9.59
CA PRO A 66 -2.92 2.38 9.79
C PRO A 66 -2.42 1.79 8.47
N ARG A 67 -1.19 1.24 8.47
CA ARG A 67 -0.60 0.50 7.34
C ARG A 67 -0.44 1.29 6.04
N ARG A 68 -0.52 2.62 6.07
CA ARG A 68 -0.35 3.45 4.86
C ARG A 68 1.05 4.03 4.72
N ALA A 69 1.61 4.56 5.80
CA ALA A 69 2.88 5.27 5.76
C ALA A 69 4.07 4.32 5.93
N ARG A 70 5.19 4.61 5.26
CA ARG A 70 6.44 3.83 5.36
C ARG A 70 7.02 3.84 6.77
N GLY A 71 6.80 4.93 7.52
CA GLY A 71 7.24 5.11 8.89
C GLY A 71 6.61 4.14 9.89
N GLY A 72 5.47 3.56 9.55
CA GLY A 72 4.80 2.51 10.34
C GLY A 72 4.99 1.11 9.73
N ASP A 73 5.72 0.97 8.64
CA ASP A 73 5.99 -0.32 8.01
C ASP A 73 7.32 -0.90 8.51
N ILE A 74 7.26 -1.78 9.52
CA ILE A 74 8.47 -2.32 10.14
C ILE A 74 9.31 -3.13 9.15
N ARG A 75 8.66 -3.83 8.21
CA ARG A 75 9.35 -4.57 7.16
C ARG A 75 10.12 -3.61 6.26
N TYR A 76 9.47 -2.55 5.80
CA TYR A 76 10.13 -1.52 5.00
C TYR A 76 11.35 -0.92 5.71
N LEU A 77 11.21 -0.54 6.99
CA LEU A 77 12.29 0.08 7.76
C LEU A 77 13.50 -0.87 7.93
N THR A 78 13.23 -2.13 8.27
CA THR A 78 14.27 -3.15 8.49
C THR A 78 14.92 -3.64 7.20
N GLU A 79 14.25 -3.54 6.06
CA GLU A 79 14.84 -3.83 4.75
C GLU A 79 15.62 -2.63 4.19
N LYS A 80 15.03 -1.43 4.18
CA LYS A 80 15.58 -0.29 3.43
C LYS A 80 16.69 0.45 4.16
N ILE A 81 16.64 0.61 5.49
CA ILE A 81 17.71 1.30 6.22
C ILE A 81 19.05 0.56 6.10
N PRO A 82 19.14 -0.76 6.35
CA PRO A 82 20.37 -1.52 6.10
C PRO A 82 20.77 -1.54 4.63
N TYR A 83 19.81 -1.64 3.71
CA TYR A 83 20.08 -1.57 2.28
C TYR A 83 20.79 -0.26 1.90
N PHE A 84 20.26 0.90 2.29
CA PHE A 84 20.89 2.19 2.00
C PHE A 84 22.32 2.25 2.54
N ARG A 85 22.54 1.76 3.77
CA ARG A 85 23.88 1.69 4.36
C ARG A 85 24.84 0.83 3.54
N SER A 86 24.36 -0.31 3.02
CA SER A 86 25.13 -1.22 2.16
C SER A 86 25.52 -0.56 0.83
N GLN A 87 24.70 0.35 0.31
CA GLN A 87 24.97 1.15 -0.89
C GLN A 87 25.90 2.34 -0.63
N GLY A 88 26.54 2.42 0.54
CA GLY A 88 27.50 3.48 0.87
C GLY A 88 26.89 4.77 1.40
N VAL A 89 25.55 4.86 1.50
CA VAL A 89 24.84 6.01 2.10
C VAL A 89 25.31 6.25 3.53
N ARG A 90 25.53 7.53 3.88
CA ARG A 90 26.00 7.97 5.21
C ARG A 90 25.06 8.90 5.94
N PHE A 91 24.08 9.46 5.26
CA PHE A 91 23.11 10.39 5.83
C PHE A 91 21.71 9.98 5.45
N MET A 92 20.75 10.16 6.35
CA MET A 92 19.34 9.97 6.03
C MET A 92 18.56 11.05 6.76
N ASN A 93 17.68 11.74 6.05
CA ASN A 93 16.62 12.52 6.64
C ASN A 93 15.28 12.07 6.06
N SER A 94 14.22 12.22 6.85
CA SER A 94 12.89 11.82 6.43
C SER A 94 11.88 12.93 6.66
N GLU A 95 10.91 13.04 5.76
CA GLU A 95 9.65 13.71 6.06
C GLU A 95 8.78 12.77 6.88
N ASN A 96 8.39 13.29 8.04
CA ASN A 96 7.54 12.64 9.02
C ASN A 96 6.40 13.61 9.33
N ALA A 97 5.33 13.07 9.89
CA ALA A 97 4.18 13.83 10.34
C ALA A 97 3.94 13.63 11.84
N ASP A 98 3.03 14.42 12.43
CA ASP A 98 2.56 14.25 13.82
C ASP A 98 1.61 13.04 13.88
N SER A 99 2.09 11.87 13.49
CA SER A 99 1.31 10.66 13.24
C SER A 99 1.74 9.50 14.12
N TRP A 100 1.99 9.80 15.40
CA TRP A 100 2.47 8.82 16.38
C TRP A 100 1.50 7.64 16.59
N GLY A 101 0.22 7.80 16.27
CA GLY A 101 -0.77 6.73 16.35
C GLY A 101 -0.50 5.63 15.31
N ALA A 102 -0.25 6.01 14.06
CA ALA A 102 0.03 5.07 12.97
C ALA A 102 1.49 4.59 12.98
N ASN A 103 2.42 5.49 13.28
CA ASN A 103 3.84 5.31 13.00
C ASN A 103 4.71 5.26 14.25
N GLY A 104 4.16 5.40 15.45
CA GLY A 104 4.94 5.60 16.68
C GLY A 104 5.97 4.49 16.95
N LEU A 105 5.61 3.23 16.74
CA LEU A 105 6.55 2.10 16.87
C LEU A 105 7.71 2.22 15.87
N GLY A 106 7.41 2.51 14.60
CA GLY A 106 8.46 2.66 13.58
C GLY A 106 9.28 3.93 13.73
N TYR A 107 8.72 5.03 14.26
CA TYR A 107 9.46 6.22 14.66
C TYR A 107 10.40 5.97 15.83
N TRP A 108 10.04 5.07 16.75
CA TRP A 108 10.93 4.64 17.83
C TRP A 108 12.04 3.70 17.33
N LEU A 109 11.74 2.79 16.39
CA LEU A 109 12.72 1.88 15.78
C LEU A 109 13.69 2.59 14.81
N SER A 110 13.23 3.59 14.08
CA SER A 110 14.04 4.31 13.08
C SER A 110 15.38 4.82 13.61
N PRO A 111 15.46 5.56 14.74
CA PRO A 111 16.75 6.02 15.28
C PRO A 111 17.65 4.87 15.76
N ILE A 112 17.07 3.75 16.22
CA ILE A 112 17.83 2.55 16.59
C ILE A 112 18.50 1.95 15.35
N LEU A 113 17.74 1.78 14.27
CA LEU A 113 18.23 1.25 12.99
C LEU A 113 19.25 2.19 12.33
N LEU A 114 19.11 3.50 12.50
CA LEU A 114 20.07 4.50 12.00
C LEU A 114 21.37 4.51 12.81
N TRP A 115 21.31 4.17 14.11
CA TRP A 115 22.47 4.02 14.97
C TRP A 115 23.23 2.73 14.67
N ASP A 116 22.52 1.61 14.54
CA ASP A 116 23.06 0.29 14.24
C ASP A 116 22.14 -0.48 13.29
N VAL A 117 22.56 -0.62 12.04
CA VAL A 117 21.76 -1.33 11.02
C VAL A 117 21.64 -2.83 11.28
N SER A 118 22.52 -3.42 12.10
CA SER A 118 22.40 -4.84 12.49
C SER A 118 21.23 -5.07 13.46
N ALA A 119 20.69 -4.02 14.08
CA ALA A 119 19.47 -4.09 14.88
C ALA A 119 18.27 -4.60 14.08
N ALA A 120 18.29 -4.48 12.74
CA ALA A 120 17.27 -5.06 11.87
C ALA A 120 17.14 -6.59 12.03
N GLU A 121 18.24 -7.29 12.27
CA GLU A 121 18.26 -8.76 12.45
C GLU A 121 17.65 -9.20 13.79
N ARG A 122 17.51 -8.25 14.74
CA ARG A 122 16.99 -8.46 16.08
C ARG A 122 15.84 -7.51 16.40
N VAL A 123 15.10 -7.07 15.38
CA VAL A 123 14.05 -6.04 15.53
C VAL A 123 12.98 -6.45 16.54
N ASP A 124 12.68 -7.75 16.63
CA ASP A 124 11.69 -8.26 17.58
C ASP A 124 12.15 -8.02 19.04
N GLU A 125 13.44 -8.08 19.37
CA GLU A 125 13.97 -7.74 20.71
C GLU A 125 13.68 -6.27 21.07
N TYR A 126 13.79 -5.37 20.10
CA TYR A 126 13.48 -3.96 20.31
C TYR A 126 11.97 -3.73 20.41
N ILE A 127 11.16 -4.44 19.63
CA ILE A 127 9.70 -4.39 19.77
C ILE A 127 9.27 -4.86 21.16
N GLU A 128 9.86 -5.95 21.69
CA GLU A 128 9.65 -6.37 23.08
C GLU A 128 10.00 -5.26 24.07
N ASP A 129 11.19 -4.66 23.95
CA ASP A 129 11.64 -3.58 24.83
C ASP A 129 10.70 -2.37 24.80
N PHE A 130 10.21 -1.99 23.62
CA PHE A 130 9.21 -0.94 23.46
C PHE A 130 7.91 -1.29 24.19
N LEU A 131 7.40 -2.52 24.00
CA LEU A 131 6.15 -2.97 24.60
C LEU A 131 6.25 -3.04 26.13
N ASP A 132 7.35 -3.61 26.64
CA ASP A 132 7.63 -3.71 28.07
C ASP A 132 7.72 -2.31 28.71
N LYS A 133 8.51 -1.41 28.13
CA LYS A 133 8.71 -0.06 28.69
C LYS A 133 7.50 0.86 28.54
N SER A 134 6.72 0.68 27.48
CA SER A 134 5.59 1.58 27.20
C SER A 134 4.29 1.13 27.88
N PHE A 135 4.09 -0.18 28.06
CA PHE A 135 2.81 -0.75 28.47
C PHE A 135 2.87 -1.72 29.66
N GLY A 136 4.04 -2.27 30.02
CA GLY A 136 4.20 -3.15 31.18
C GLY A 136 3.20 -4.32 31.16
N ALA A 137 2.33 -4.39 32.18
CA ALA A 137 1.31 -5.44 32.29
C ALA A 137 0.33 -5.48 31.10
N ALA A 138 0.13 -4.36 30.41
CA ALA A 138 -0.76 -4.25 29.26
C ALA A 138 -0.08 -4.59 27.92
N LYS A 139 1.13 -5.15 27.94
CA LYS A 139 1.93 -5.37 26.72
C LYS A 139 1.31 -6.36 25.73
N GLU A 140 0.62 -7.40 26.18
CA GLU A 140 0.14 -8.45 25.27
C GLU A 140 -1.01 -7.97 24.36
N PRO A 141 -2.04 -7.27 24.85
CA PRO A 141 -3.02 -6.65 23.94
C PRO A 141 -2.37 -5.59 23.04
N MET A 142 -1.37 -4.86 23.54
CA MET A 142 -0.67 -3.85 22.74
C MET A 142 0.25 -4.45 21.68
N ARG A 143 0.84 -5.63 21.93
CA ARG A 143 1.51 -6.43 20.91
C ARG A 143 0.56 -6.74 19.76
N ALA A 144 -0.66 -7.20 20.07
CA ALA A 144 -1.65 -7.49 19.05
C ALA A 144 -2.09 -6.23 18.28
N PHE A 145 -2.25 -5.09 18.98
CA PHE A 145 -2.52 -3.80 18.35
C PHE A 145 -1.42 -3.36 17.37
N TYR A 146 -0.16 -3.33 17.80
CA TYR A 146 0.95 -2.91 16.93
C TYR A 146 1.25 -3.93 15.81
N GLN A 147 1.04 -5.23 16.06
CA GLN A 147 1.05 -6.24 15.00
C GLN A 147 0.00 -5.89 13.94
N LEU A 148 -1.23 -5.58 14.35
CA LEU A 148 -2.34 -5.24 13.46
C LEU A 148 -2.07 -3.98 12.61
N ILE A 149 -1.46 -2.94 13.17
CA ILE A 149 -1.30 -1.65 12.45
C ILE A 149 0.04 -1.50 11.73
N ASN A 150 1.09 -2.24 12.13
CA ASN A 150 2.44 -2.07 11.58
C ASN A 150 3.00 -3.29 10.84
N ARG A 151 2.55 -4.52 11.14
CA ARG A 151 3.12 -5.75 10.54
C ARG A 151 2.13 -6.57 9.73
N ASP A 152 0.86 -6.54 10.09
CA ASP A 152 -0.19 -7.26 9.39
C ASP A 152 -0.36 -6.70 7.97
N ARG A 153 -0.35 -7.59 6.98
CA ARG A 153 -0.55 -7.29 5.57
C ARG A 153 -1.79 -7.97 5.00
N MET A 154 -2.51 -8.73 5.82
CA MET A 154 -3.78 -9.31 5.39
C MET A 154 -4.75 -8.18 5.01
N PRO A 155 -5.42 -8.29 3.84
CA PRO A 155 -6.54 -7.44 3.52
C PRO A 155 -7.59 -7.52 4.62
N ARG A 156 -8.04 -6.36 5.08
CA ARG A 156 -9.08 -6.24 6.11
C ARG A 156 -10.06 -5.16 5.69
N SER A 157 -11.33 -5.39 6.00
CA SER A 157 -12.33 -4.33 5.93
C SER A 157 -12.03 -3.28 7.00
N ASN A 158 -12.52 -2.06 6.78
CA ASN A 158 -12.43 -0.98 7.78
C ASN A 158 -13.08 -1.42 9.11
N GLU A 159 -14.18 -2.17 9.06
CA GLU A 159 -14.87 -2.67 10.24
C GLU A 159 -14.01 -3.66 11.03
N ASP A 160 -13.42 -4.68 10.39
CA ASP A 160 -12.59 -5.67 11.09
C ASP A 160 -11.36 -5.01 11.73
N LEU A 161 -10.76 -4.03 11.04
CA LEU A 161 -9.65 -3.26 11.58
C LEU A 161 -10.06 -2.50 12.85
N LEU A 162 -11.13 -1.70 12.79
CA LEU A 162 -11.61 -0.92 13.92
C LEU A 162 -12.06 -1.82 15.08
N ALA A 163 -12.78 -2.89 14.77
CA ALA A 163 -13.22 -3.91 15.71
C ALA A 163 -12.06 -4.43 16.58
N ARG A 164 -10.92 -4.74 15.96
CA ARG A 164 -9.74 -5.25 16.66
C ARG A 164 -9.00 -4.14 17.40
N MET A 165 -8.83 -2.97 16.78
CA MET A 165 -8.18 -1.82 17.43
C MET A 165 -8.87 -1.44 18.74
N TYR A 166 -10.19 -1.25 18.72
CA TYR A 166 -10.97 -0.90 19.92
C TYR A 166 -10.85 -1.96 21.01
N ARG A 167 -10.98 -3.24 20.66
CA ARG A 167 -10.91 -4.36 21.62
C ARG A 167 -9.52 -4.47 22.25
N HIS A 168 -8.44 -4.35 21.49
CA HIS A 168 -7.08 -4.42 22.04
C HIS A 168 -6.78 -3.27 23.01
N VAL A 169 -7.22 -2.05 22.70
CA VAL A 169 -7.04 -0.90 23.62
C VAL A 169 -7.90 -1.07 24.87
N ALA A 170 -9.16 -1.53 24.72
CA ALA A 170 -10.03 -1.79 25.87
C ALA A 170 -9.47 -2.89 26.80
N GLU A 171 -8.95 -3.98 26.22
CA GLU A 171 -8.31 -5.07 26.96
C GLU A 171 -7.05 -4.61 27.69
N ALA A 172 -6.20 -3.81 27.04
CA ALA A 172 -5.00 -3.26 27.69
C ALA A 172 -5.32 -2.41 28.93
N ARG A 173 -6.39 -1.61 28.87
CA ARG A 173 -6.76 -0.69 29.95
C ARG A 173 -7.18 -1.40 31.23
N VAL A 174 -7.73 -2.62 31.15
CA VAL A 174 -8.13 -3.38 32.35
C VAL A 174 -6.96 -4.09 33.04
N LEU A 175 -5.77 -4.09 32.43
CA LEU A 175 -4.60 -4.81 32.92
C LEU A 175 -3.61 -3.93 33.70
N THR A 176 -3.87 -2.63 33.84
CA THR A 176 -2.92 -1.70 34.45
C THR A 176 -3.63 -0.53 35.13
N ASP A 177 -3.10 -0.13 36.29
CA ASP A 177 -3.48 1.09 37.01
C ASP A 177 -2.38 2.17 36.90
N ASP A 178 -1.30 1.92 36.14
CA ASP A 178 -0.23 2.88 35.94
C ASP A 178 -0.74 4.07 35.11
N SER A 179 -0.74 5.27 35.70
CA SER A 179 -1.26 6.48 35.08
C SER A 179 -0.55 6.86 33.78
N ALA A 180 0.75 6.59 33.65
CA ALA A 180 1.50 6.89 32.43
C ALA A 180 1.16 5.90 31.32
N VAL A 181 0.93 4.63 31.66
CA VAL A 181 0.44 3.63 30.70
C VAL A 181 -0.99 3.96 30.27
N LEU A 182 -1.87 4.29 31.22
CA LEU A 182 -3.26 4.67 30.94
C LEU A 182 -3.33 5.90 30.04
N ALA A 183 -2.46 6.90 30.24
CA ALA A 183 -2.38 8.07 29.35
C ALA A 183 -2.05 7.68 27.89
N ARG A 184 -1.07 6.78 27.68
CA ARG A 184 -0.75 6.27 26.33
C ARG A 184 -1.92 5.50 25.71
N LEU A 185 -2.62 4.70 26.52
CA LEU A 185 -3.80 3.95 26.07
C LEU A 185 -4.97 4.91 25.74
N SER A 186 -5.11 6.01 26.49
CA SER A 186 -6.06 7.09 26.18
C SER A 186 -5.74 7.74 24.83
N ASP A 187 -4.47 8.04 24.55
CA ASP A 187 -4.06 8.58 23.24
C ASP A 187 -4.34 7.59 22.09
N LEU A 188 -4.09 6.29 22.29
CA LEU A 188 -4.40 5.25 21.30
C LEU A 188 -5.90 5.03 21.10
N ALA A 189 -6.72 5.23 22.14
CA ALA A 189 -8.17 5.22 22.03
C ALA A 189 -8.65 6.38 21.14
N LEU A 190 -8.12 7.60 21.37
CA LEU A 190 -8.41 8.75 20.53
C LEU A 190 -7.95 8.55 19.09
N TYR A 191 -6.76 7.98 18.89
CA TYR A 191 -6.29 7.59 17.56
C TYR A 191 -7.24 6.62 16.86
N THR A 192 -7.69 5.58 17.56
CA THR A 192 -8.66 4.60 17.02
C THR A 192 -9.97 5.28 16.60
N ARG A 193 -10.45 6.24 17.41
CA ARG A 193 -11.63 7.04 17.07
C ARG A 193 -11.41 7.96 15.87
N TYR A 194 -10.22 8.55 15.73
CA TYR A 194 -9.87 9.31 14.53
C TYR A 194 -9.96 8.44 13.27
N VAL A 195 -9.40 7.23 13.30
CA VAL A 195 -9.44 6.29 12.18
C VAL A 195 -10.89 5.96 11.80
N GLU A 196 -11.75 5.73 12.80
CA GLU A 196 -13.19 5.50 12.56
C GLU A 196 -13.84 6.69 11.87
N LEU A 197 -13.67 7.90 12.41
CA LEU A 197 -14.25 9.12 11.84
C LEU A 197 -13.73 9.41 10.43
N TYR A 198 -12.47 9.09 10.16
CA TYR A 198 -11.91 9.22 8.82
C TYR A 198 -12.56 8.25 7.85
N PHE A 199 -12.75 6.97 8.23
CA PHE A 199 -13.45 6.00 7.37
C PHE A 199 -14.90 6.39 7.12
N GLU A 200 -15.61 6.89 8.14
CA GLU A 200 -16.96 7.46 7.95
C GLU A 200 -16.96 8.61 6.93
N TYR A 201 -15.96 9.48 6.97
CA TYR A 201 -15.80 10.55 5.99
C TYR A 201 -15.48 10.02 4.58
N ASP A 202 -14.58 9.04 4.46
CA ASP A 202 -14.16 8.49 3.17
C ASP A 202 -15.33 7.77 2.46
N ASP A 203 -16.13 7.01 3.23
CA ASP A 203 -17.30 6.27 2.75
C ASP A 203 -18.53 7.17 2.48
N ALA A 204 -18.58 8.37 3.07
CA ALA A 204 -19.71 9.28 2.93
C ALA A 204 -19.73 10.02 1.57
N SER A 205 -20.93 10.33 1.09
CA SER A 205 -21.17 11.12 -0.12
C SER A 205 -22.25 12.19 0.11
N GLY A 206 -22.30 13.19 -0.78
CA GLY A 206 -23.28 14.27 -0.70
C GLY A 206 -23.23 15.04 0.62
N PRO A 207 -24.38 15.49 1.17
CA PRO A 207 -24.42 16.24 2.43
C PRO A 207 -23.80 15.49 3.62
N ALA A 208 -23.94 14.16 3.68
CA ALA A 208 -23.35 13.35 4.74
C ALA A 208 -21.82 13.42 4.76
N ARG A 209 -21.19 13.64 3.59
CA ARG A 209 -19.72 13.80 3.48
C ARG A 209 -19.23 15.08 4.15
N GLN A 210 -19.98 16.17 4.01
CA GLN A 210 -19.69 17.43 4.69
C GLN A 210 -19.80 17.25 6.21
N GLU A 211 -20.87 16.64 6.70
CA GLU A 211 -21.04 16.37 8.14
C GLU A 211 -19.94 15.46 8.70
N ALA A 212 -19.53 14.44 7.95
CA ALA A 212 -18.44 13.55 8.35
C ALA A 212 -17.08 14.26 8.36
N LEU A 213 -16.81 15.14 7.37
CA LEU A 213 -15.63 16.00 7.37
C LEU A 213 -15.59 16.86 8.65
N GLU A 214 -16.71 17.50 9.00
CA GLU A 214 -16.78 18.35 10.19
C GLU A 214 -16.42 17.56 11.45
N LYS A 215 -16.93 16.33 11.59
CA LYS A 215 -16.60 15.45 12.72
C LYS A 215 -15.11 15.15 12.80
N VAL A 216 -14.49 14.69 11.71
CA VAL A 216 -13.07 14.31 11.74
C VAL A 216 -12.15 15.52 11.95
N VAL A 217 -12.47 16.68 11.36
CA VAL A 217 -11.68 17.91 11.50
C VAL A 217 -11.76 18.46 12.94
N ARG A 218 -12.96 18.50 13.52
CA ARG A 218 -13.17 18.92 14.92
C ARG A 218 -12.44 18.00 15.89
N PHE A 219 -12.57 16.69 15.69
CA PHE A 219 -11.95 15.69 16.54
C PHE A 219 -10.42 15.76 16.46
N ALA A 220 -9.86 15.80 15.25
CA ALA A 220 -8.41 15.93 15.04
C ALA A 220 -7.85 17.22 15.66
N TYR A 221 -8.57 18.35 15.56
CA TYR A 221 -8.16 19.58 16.22
C TYR A 221 -8.13 19.46 17.75
N ARG A 222 -9.16 18.84 18.35
CA ARG A 222 -9.26 18.67 19.80
C ARG A 222 -8.13 17.80 20.36
N MET A 223 -7.80 16.71 19.67
CA MET A 223 -6.72 15.80 20.09
C MET A 223 -5.32 16.23 19.64
N ARG A 224 -5.13 17.40 19.01
CA ARG A 224 -3.87 17.77 18.33
C ARG A 224 -2.61 17.73 19.22
N ASN A 225 -2.76 17.95 20.53
CA ASN A 225 -1.62 17.95 21.45
C ASN A 225 -1.11 16.53 21.78
N THR A 226 -1.87 15.49 21.44
CA THR A 226 -1.41 14.09 21.53
C THR A 226 -0.36 13.75 20.48
N LEU A 227 -0.29 14.54 19.38
CA LEU A 227 0.50 14.25 18.19
C LEU A 227 0.24 12.86 17.58
N MET A 228 -0.88 12.22 17.92
CA MET A 228 -1.24 10.93 17.32
C MET A 228 -1.66 11.07 15.86
N VAL A 229 -2.14 12.26 15.47
CA VAL A 229 -2.59 12.61 14.11
C VAL A 229 -2.14 14.03 13.73
N THR A 230 -1.87 14.22 12.45
CA THR A 230 -1.46 15.47 11.81
C THR A 230 -2.67 16.40 11.69
N ALA A 231 -3.06 16.98 12.81
CA ALA A 231 -4.29 17.75 12.96
C ALA A 231 -4.40 18.91 11.96
N ARG A 232 -3.30 19.65 11.74
CA ARG A 232 -3.28 20.78 10.80
C ARG A 232 -3.59 20.34 9.38
N SER A 233 -2.90 19.32 8.88
CA SER A 233 -3.13 18.82 7.50
C SER A 233 -4.48 18.13 7.36
N THR A 234 -5.00 17.51 8.42
CA THR A 234 -6.40 17.05 8.45
C THR A 234 -7.36 18.22 8.29
N TYR A 235 -7.13 19.33 9.00
CA TYR A 235 -7.97 20.52 8.94
C TYR A 235 -7.86 21.26 7.60
N THR A 236 -6.67 21.38 7.01
CA THR A 236 -6.47 22.21 5.80
C THR A 236 -6.43 21.38 4.53
N ASN A 237 -5.57 20.37 4.46
CA ASN A 237 -5.22 19.72 3.19
C ASN A 237 -6.26 18.71 2.71
N ILE A 238 -7.06 18.12 3.62
CA ILE A 238 -8.18 17.24 3.24
C ILE A 238 -9.24 18.04 2.49
N PRO A 239 -9.87 19.08 3.08
CA PRO A 239 -10.93 19.83 2.40
C PRO A 239 -10.41 20.58 1.16
N ASP A 240 -9.18 21.09 1.16
CA ASP A 240 -8.60 21.75 -0.03
C ASP A 240 -8.53 20.81 -1.25
N ARG A 241 -8.48 19.50 -1.02
CA ARG A 241 -8.38 18.47 -2.07
C ARG A 241 -9.70 17.81 -2.41
N ASP A 242 -10.71 17.95 -1.57
CA ASP A 242 -12.02 17.36 -1.77
C ASP A 242 -13.02 18.41 -2.27
N ARG A 243 -13.36 18.34 -3.56
CA ARG A 243 -14.24 19.30 -4.22
C ARG A 243 -15.70 19.22 -3.78
N ASN A 244 -16.07 18.22 -2.97
CA ASN A 244 -17.45 17.99 -2.53
C ASN A 244 -17.73 18.53 -1.13
N VAL A 245 -16.72 19.11 -0.47
CA VAL A 245 -16.80 19.65 0.87
C VAL A 245 -16.11 21.00 0.91
N SER A 246 -16.34 21.76 1.98
CA SER A 246 -15.68 23.04 2.19
C SER A 246 -15.54 23.33 3.67
N ILE A 247 -14.54 24.14 4.00
CA ILE A 247 -14.46 24.82 5.30
C ILE A 247 -15.00 26.24 5.10
N PRO A 248 -16.11 26.62 5.76
CA PRO A 248 -16.57 28.00 5.78
C PRO A 248 -15.45 28.94 6.28
N GLU A 249 -15.32 30.12 5.70
CA GLU A 249 -14.22 31.06 6.00
C GLU A 249 -14.10 31.37 7.50
N GLN A 250 -15.25 31.52 8.18
CA GLN A 250 -15.34 31.75 9.62
C GLN A 250 -14.83 30.57 10.47
N PHE A 251 -14.68 29.39 9.88
CA PHE A 251 -14.11 28.19 10.52
C PHE A 251 -12.73 27.85 9.97
N GLY A 252 -12.06 28.77 9.27
CA GLY A 252 -10.71 28.56 8.76
C GLY A 252 -9.66 28.26 9.85
N TRP A 253 -8.54 27.65 9.47
CA TRP A 253 -7.45 27.31 10.38
C TRP A 253 -6.87 28.53 11.13
N ASN A 254 -6.85 29.71 10.51
CA ASN A 254 -6.33 30.92 11.13
C ASN A 254 -7.37 31.67 12.00
N VAL A 255 -8.64 31.24 12.00
CA VAL A 255 -9.65 31.83 12.88
C VAL A 255 -9.44 31.31 14.31
N PRO A 256 -9.25 32.20 15.31
CA PRO A 256 -9.07 31.81 16.70
C PRO A 256 -10.22 30.96 17.24
N GLU A 257 -9.93 30.09 18.20
CA GLU A 257 -10.87 29.13 18.78
C GLU A 257 -12.13 29.79 19.35
N GLU A 258 -11.99 30.96 19.98
CA GLU A 258 -13.09 31.73 20.58
C GLU A 258 -14.14 32.18 19.55
N ARG A 259 -13.77 32.19 18.27
CA ARG A 259 -14.63 32.56 17.14
C ARG A 259 -14.89 31.41 16.18
N ASN A 260 -14.40 30.22 16.48
CA ASN A 260 -14.46 29.07 15.60
C ASN A 260 -15.06 27.87 16.34
N VAL A 261 -16.35 27.62 16.12
CA VAL A 261 -17.09 26.54 16.79
C VAL A 261 -16.64 25.13 16.39
N TRP A 262 -15.75 25.00 15.39
CA TRP A 262 -15.12 23.72 15.05
C TRP A 262 -13.84 23.45 15.84
N LYS A 263 -13.39 24.42 16.64
CA LYS A 263 -12.18 24.29 17.46
C LYS A 263 -12.56 24.18 18.92
N SER A 264 -11.94 23.22 19.60
CA SER A 264 -11.95 23.10 21.05
C SER A 264 -10.61 22.54 21.48
N SER A 265 -10.00 23.14 22.50
CA SER A 265 -8.80 22.68 23.17
C SER A 265 -9.11 22.00 24.50
N GLU A 266 -10.39 21.78 24.79
CA GLU A 266 -10.82 21.03 25.97
C GLU A 266 -10.24 19.60 25.92
N PRO A 267 -9.50 19.16 26.95
CA PRO A 267 -9.02 17.78 27.01
C PRO A 267 -10.15 16.77 26.94
N PHE A 268 -9.87 15.57 26.43
CA PHE A 268 -10.81 14.46 26.55
C PHE A 268 -10.79 13.93 27.98
N GLY A 269 -11.97 13.78 28.58
CA GLY A 269 -12.10 13.19 29.91
C GLY A 269 -12.03 11.66 29.87
N GLU A 270 -11.61 11.02 30.96
CA GLU A 270 -11.49 9.55 31.02
C GLU A 270 -12.84 8.84 30.82
N GLU A 271 -13.95 9.39 31.32
CA GLU A 271 -15.29 8.85 31.07
C GLU A 271 -15.69 8.93 29.60
N GLU A 272 -15.34 10.04 28.93
CA GLU A 272 -15.59 10.23 27.50
C GLU A 272 -14.79 9.19 26.68
N ILE A 273 -13.53 9.00 27.01
CA ILE A 273 -12.66 8.01 26.34
C ILE A 273 -13.17 6.58 26.56
N ALA A 274 -13.57 6.23 27.78
CA ALA A 274 -14.18 4.93 28.07
C ALA A 274 -15.46 4.70 27.25
N ALA A 275 -16.31 5.73 27.13
CA ALA A 275 -17.52 5.66 26.32
C ALA A 275 -17.20 5.48 24.81
N LEU A 276 -16.18 6.17 24.30
CA LEU A 276 -15.73 5.99 22.91
C LEU A 276 -15.26 4.56 22.64
N LEU A 277 -14.45 3.99 23.54
CA LEU A 277 -13.95 2.62 23.41
C LEU A 277 -15.09 1.60 23.44
N HIS A 278 -16.02 1.76 24.39
CA HIS A 278 -17.16 0.86 24.52
C HIS A 278 -18.06 0.91 23.28
N ALA A 279 -18.47 2.11 22.86
CA ALA A 279 -19.31 2.29 21.69
C ALA A 279 -18.63 1.77 20.41
N GLY A 280 -17.32 2.01 20.24
CA GLY A 280 -16.55 1.50 19.12
C GLY A 280 -16.46 -0.02 19.09
N ALA A 281 -16.19 -0.65 20.24
CA ALA A 281 -16.11 -2.11 20.34
C ALA A 281 -17.45 -2.81 20.09
N GLU A 282 -18.56 -2.19 20.49
CA GLU A 282 -19.92 -2.70 20.22
C GLU A 282 -20.34 -2.53 18.76
N ARG A 283 -20.00 -1.38 18.16
CA ARG A 283 -20.42 -1.03 16.81
C ARG A 283 -19.73 -1.87 15.74
N HIS A 284 -18.45 -2.21 15.92
CA HIS A 284 -17.64 -2.88 14.89
C HIS A 284 -17.42 -4.36 15.19
N GLN A 285 -17.74 -5.21 14.22
CA GLN A 285 -17.59 -6.66 14.32
C GLN A 285 -16.28 -7.17 13.71
N VAL A 286 -15.68 -8.16 14.37
CA VAL A 286 -14.55 -8.89 13.80
C VAL A 286 -15.05 -9.72 12.63
N THR A 287 -14.37 -9.65 11.48
CA THR A 287 -14.70 -10.51 10.34
C THR A 287 -14.25 -11.93 10.66
N ILE A 288 -15.20 -12.86 10.59
CA ILE A 288 -14.96 -14.30 10.68
C ILE A 288 -15.13 -14.85 9.27
N LEU A 289 -14.13 -15.60 8.80
CA LEU A 289 -14.23 -16.29 7.53
C LEU A 289 -14.93 -17.63 7.76
N ASP A 290 -16.00 -17.87 7.02
CA ASP A 290 -16.76 -19.13 7.09
C ASP A 290 -16.14 -20.25 6.22
N PHE A 291 -14.91 -20.05 5.75
CA PHE A 291 -14.15 -21.00 4.96
C PHE A 291 -12.68 -21.03 5.39
N GLU A 292 -12.03 -22.18 5.18
CA GLU A 292 -10.61 -22.35 5.40
C GLU A 292 -9.84 -22.14 4.07
N PRO A 293 -8.91 -21.17 3.99
CA PRO A 293 -8.13 -20.96 2.78
C PRO A 293 -7.23 -22.16 2.45
N VAL A 294 -7.25 -22.59 1.19
CA VAL A 294 -6.34 -23.63 0.69
C VAL A 294 -5.04 -22.98 0.21
N LYS A 295 -3.89 -23.43 0.72
CA LYS A 295 -2.57 -23.01 0.24
C LYS A 295 -2.13 -23.89 -0.93
N TYR A 296 -1.79 -23.26 -2.04
CA TYR A 296 -1.19 -23.90 -3.22
C TYR A 296 0.33 -23.74 -3.24
N SER A 297 1.02 -24.59 -4.01
CA SER A 297 2.44 -24.45 -4.29
C SER A 297 2.73 -23.19 -5.12
N ASP A 298 3.92 -22.62 -4.95
CA ASP A 298 4.45 -21.55 -5.80
C ASP A 298 5.09 -22.10 -7.10
N GLU A 299 5.17 -23.43 -7.24
CA GLU A 299 5.66 -24.10 -8.46
C GLU A 299 4.60 -24.04 -9.57
N LEU A 300 4.71 -23.03 -10.43
CA LEU A 300 3.79 -22.82 -11.54
C LEU A 300 3.98 -23.85 -12.66
N VAL A 301 2.87 -24.42 -13.13
CA VAL A 301 2.83 -25.36 -14.26
C VAL A 301 1.81 -24.92 -15.32
N PRO A 302 1.99 -25.29 -16.61
CA PRO A 302 1.00 -24.99 -17.65
C PRO A 302 -0.36 -25.64 -17.37
N ALA A 303 -1.37 -24.82 -17.08
CA ALA A 303 -2.73 -25.29 -16.80
C ALA A 303 -3.37 -25.97 -18.03
N ALA A 304 -3.13 -25.46 -19.25
CA ALA A 304 -3.73 -25.99 -20.47
C ALA A 304 -3.48 -27.49 -20.67
N ALA A 305 -2.25 -27.96 -20.40
CA ALA A 305 -1.89 -29.38 -20.53
C ALA A 305 -2.36 -30.22 -19.33
N ALA A 306 -2.33 -29.65 -18.11
CA ALA A 306 -2.64 -30.37 -16.89
C ALA A 306 -4.14 -30.59 -16.68
N VAL A 307 -4.97 -29.59 -16.97
CA VAL A 307 -6.41 -29.60 -16.67
C VAL A 307 -7.31 -29.49 -17.90
N ARG A 308 -6.75 -29.47 -19.12
CA ARG A 308 -7.49 -29.38 -20.40
C ARG A 308 -8.52 -28.26 -20.39
N LEU A 309 -8.02 -27.04 -20.24
CA LEU A 309 -8.85 -25.83 -20.20
C LEU A 309 -9.74 -25.73 -21.45
N ALA A 310 -10.99 -25.34 -21.26
CA ALA A 310 -11.88 -24.99 -22.35
C ALA A 310 -11.48 -23.65 -22.97
N ASP A 311 -11.84 -23.45 -24.24
CA ASP A 311 -11.71 -22.14 -24.87
C ASP A 311 -12.70 -21.16 -24.23
N VAL A 312 -12.21 -19.98 -23.86
CA VAL A 312 -13.01 -18.90 -23.28
C VAL A 312 -12.77 -17.60 -24.06
N PRO A 313 -13.72 -16.65 -24.04
CA PRO A 313 -13.48 -15.33 -24.64
C PRO A 313 -12.21 -14.67 -24.09
N THR A 314 -11.48 -13.98 -24.96
CA THR A 314 -10.27 -13.24 -24.58
C THR A 314 -10.60 -12.19 -23.52
N GLY A 315 -9.93 -12.29 -22.38
CA GLY A 315 -10.01 -11.30 -21.31
C GLY A 315 -9.23 -10.02 -21.62
N SER A 316 -9.31 -9.06 -20.70
CA SER A 316 -8.50 -7.83 -20.72
C SER A 316 -8.12 -7.47 -19.29
N PHE A 317 -6.83 -7.18 -19.07
CA PHE A 317 -6.35 -6.65 -17.80
C PHE A 317 -6.60 -5.14 -17.63
N GLY A 318 -7.15 -4.47 -18.64
CA GLY A 318 -7.27 -3.01 -18.64
C GLY A 318 -5.91 -2.34 -18.75
N SER A 319 -5.58 -1.49 -17.78
CA SER A 319 -4.35 -0.71 -17.74
C SER A 319 -3.66 -0.85 -16.39
N PHE A 320 -2.38 -0.51 -16.32
CA PHE A 320 -1.55 -0.67 -15.15
C PHE A 320 -0.91 0.65 -14.77
N ARG A 321 -0.55 0.80 -13.50
CA ARG A 321 0.20 1.95 -13.00
C ARG A 321 1.25 1.49 -12.01
N GLY A 322 2.49 1.93 -12.17
CA GLY A 322 3.60 1.49 -11.33
C GLY A 322 4.20 0.18 -11.84
N GLN A 323 4.71 -0.64 -10.91
CA GLN A 323 5.37 -1.90 -11.24
C GLN A 323 4.39 -3.07 -11.14
N HIS A 324 4.42 -3.95 -12.14
CA HIS A 324 3.56 -5.13 -12.23
C HIS A 324 4.33 -6.30 -12.83
N ALA A 325 3.81 -7.50 -12.61
CA ALA A 325 4.35 -8.72 -13.19
C ALA A 325 3.25 -9.65 -13.70
N GLY A 326 3.57 -10.39 -14.76
CA GLY A 326 2.72 -11.39 -15.39
C GLY A 326 3.54 -12.60 -15.79
N TYR A 327 2.90 -13.77 -15.81
CA TYR A 327 3.53 -15.04 -16.13
C TYR A 327 2.98 -15.56 -17.46
N THR A 328 3.87 -16.14 -18.25
CA THR A 328 3.50 -16.77 -19.51
C THR A 328 4.42 -17.96 -19.82
N TRP A 329 4.07 -18.73 -20.84
CA TRP A 329 4.83 -19.88 -21.29
C TRP A 329 5.21 -19.72 -22.76
N LEU A 330 6.52 -19.69 -23.03
CA LEU A 330 7.04 -19.62 -24.40
C LEU A 330 7.26 -21.04 -24.94
N ALA A 331 6.67 -21.34 -26.09
CA ALA A 331 6.80 -22.64 -26.74
C ALA A 331 8.20 -22.80 -27.38
N PRO A 332 8.71 -24.04 -27.54
CA PRO A 332 10.02 -24.29 -28.17
C PRO A 332 10.18 -23.67 -29.56
N ASP A 333 9.12 -23.64 -30.35
CA ASP A 333 9.04 -23.09 -31.70
C ASP A 333 8.68 -21.60 -31.75
N LYS A 334 8.22 -21.02 -30.65
CA LYS A 334 7.84 -19.60 -30.53
C LYS A 334 8.37 -19.00 -29.23
N ARG A 335 9.66 -18.64 -29.26
CA ARG A 335 10.40 -18.02 -28.14
C ARG A 335 10.45 -16.49 -28.21
N GLU A 336 9.35 -15.88 -28.62
CA GLU A 336 9.20 -14.43 -28.66
C GLU A 336 7.84 -14.01 -28.12
N LEU A 337 7.83 -12.87 -27.43
CA LEU A 337 6.65 -12.20 -26.90
C LEU A 337 6.49 -10.86 -27.62
N ALA A 338 5.52 -10.78 -28.53
CA ALA A 338 5.22 -9.59 -29.30
C ALA A 338 4.06 -8.81 -28.65
N LEU A 339 4.36 -7.68 -28.05
CA LEU A 339 3.43 -6.82 -27.32
C LEU A 339 3.10 -5.57 -28.14
N ARG A 340 1.91 -5.02 -27.91
CA ARG A 340 1.62 -3.62 -28.25
C ARG A 340 1.46 -2.84 -26.95
N VAL A 341 2.26 -1.79 -26.79
CA VAL A 341 2.45 -1.10 -25.52
C VAL A 341 2.19 0.39 -25.73
N THR A 342 1.42 0.98 -24.83
CA THR A 342 1.16 2.42 -24.78
C THR A 342 1.51 2.93 -23.39
N GLY A 343 2.52 3.80 -23.29
CA GLY A 343 2.88 4.52 -22.07
C GLY A 343 2.27 5.92 -22.00
N GLY A 344 2.36 6.60 -20.85
CA GLY A 344 1.96 8.01 -20.75
C GLY A 344 0.46 8.27 -20.88
N LEU A 345 -0.39 7.35 -20.40
CA LEU A 345 -1.84 7.53 -20.40
C LEU A 345 -2.33 8.65 -19.46
N ILE A 346 -1.46 9.14 -18.57
CA ILE A 346 -1.68 10.34 -17.75
C ILE A 346 -0.77 11.47 -18.24
N ALA A 347 -1.35 12.42 -18.97
CA ALA A 347 -0.62 13.51 -19.63
C ALA A 347 0.33 14.31 -18.71
N HIS A 348 -0.06 14.53 -17.45
CA HIS A 348 0.76 15.30 -16.49
C HIS A 348 1.96 14.53 -15.91
N TYR A 349 2.11 13.24 -16.21
CA TYR A 349 3.19 12.38 -15.70
C TYR A 349 4.13 11.85 -16.79
N ARG A 350 4.02 12.37 -18.01
CA ARG A 350 4.83 11.94 -19.17
C ARG A 350 6.31 12.30 -19.09
N ASP A 351 6.74 12.99 -18.05
CA ASP A 351 8.14 13.32 -17.77
C ASP A 351 8.82 12.29 -16.83
N ARG A 352 8.16 11.15 -16.61
CA ARG A 352 8.62 10.10 -15.70
C ARG A 352 9.38 8.96 -16.38
N GLY A 353 9.63 9.04 -17.68
CA GLY A 353 10.47 8.10 -18.44
C GLY A 353 9.66 7.10 -19.26
N ASN A 354 10.39 6.30 -20.06
CA ASN A 354 9.81 5.29 -20.93
C ASN A 354 9.24 4.11 -20.12
N VAL A 355 8.32 3.36 -20.73
CA VAL A 355 7.88 2.06 -20.19
C VAL A 355 9.06 1.11 -20.25
N ARG A 356 9.37 0.48 -19.12
CA ARG A 356 10.43 -0.53 -19.01
C ARG A 356 9.81 -1.91 -18.91
N LEU A 357 10.26 -2.81 -19.77
CA LEU A 357 9.86 -4.21 -19.84
C LEU A 357 11.09 -5.08 -19.59
N ALA A 358 10.95 -6.11 -18.75
CA ALA A 358 11.99 -7.09 -18.49
C ALA A 358 11.38 -8.50 -18.49
N LEU A 359 11.88 -9.36 -19.37
CA LEU A 359 11.45 -10.75 -19.48
C LEU A 359 12.48 -11.65 -18.81
N TYR A 360 12.05 -12.44 -17.83
CA TYR A 360 12.88 -13.41 -17.11
C TYR A 360 12.47 -14.83 -17.50
N TRP A 361 13.44 -15.71 -17.67
CA TRP A 361 13.21 -17.16 -17.77
C TRP A 361 13.34 -17.78 -16.39
N LEU A 362 12.35 -18.58 -15.97
CA LEU A 362 12.33 -19.16 -14.61
C LEU A 362 12.78 -20.63 -14.58
N GLY A 363 13.45 -21.11 -15.63
CA GLY A 363 13.95 -22.49 -15.69
C GLY A 363 15.32 -22.71 -15.03
N ASP A 364 15.99 -21.63 -14.61
CA ASP A 364 17.17 -21.68 -13.74
C ASP A 364 17.10 -20.58 -12.67
N ALA A 365 18.07 -20.55 -11.75
CA ALA A 365 18.12 -19.56 -10.68
C ALA A 365 18.72 -18.20 -11.11
N THR A 366 18.83 -17.91 -12.40
CA THR A 366 19.38 -16.63 -12.86
C THR A 366 18.47 -15.48 -12.47
N ARG A 367 19.10 -14.38 -12.02
CA ARG A 367 18.40 -13.15 -11.63
C ARG A 367 18.31 -12.13 -12.76
N ASP A 368 18.99 -12.39 -13.88
CA ASP A 368 19.08 -11.45 -15.00
C ASP A 368 17.95 -11.68 -16.01
N PRO A 369 17.38 -10.61 -16.59
CA PRO A 369 16.40 -10.75 -17.65
C PRO A 369 17.04 -11.33 -18.92
N VAL A 370 16.32 -12.21 -19.61
CA VAL A 370 16.70 -12.74 -20.93
C VAL A 370 16.42 -11.75 -22.07
N ALA A 371 15.55 -10.77 -21.84
CA ALA A 371 15.31 -9.64 -22.73
C ALA A 371 14.81 -8.42 -21.95
N VAL A 372 15.19 -7.23 -22.40
CA VAL A 372 14.73 -5.94 -21.87
C VAL A 372 14.30 -5.02 -23.01
N ASP A 373 13.35 -4.14 -22.74
CA ASP A 373 12.96 -3.06 -23.65
C ASP A 373 12.58 -1.81 -22.84
N ASP A 374 13.15 -0.66 -23.19
CA ASP A 374 12.81 0.66 -22.63
C ASP A 374 12.51 1.67 -23.75
N SER A 375 12.05 1.18 -24.91
CA SER A 375 11.94 1.97 -26.15
C SER A 375 10.65 2.78 -26.25
N VAL A 376 9.65 2.46 -25.43
CA VAL A 376 8.29 3.00 -25.53
C VAL A 376 8.20 4.33 -24.77
N PRO A 377 8.14 5.49 -25.47
CA PRO A 377 8.04 6.78 -24.81
C PRO A 377 6.67 6.97 -24.13
N PRO A 378 6.60 7.84 -23.12
CA PRO A 378 5.34 8.16 -22.44
C PRO A 378 4.53 9.22 -23.21
N ASP A 379 4.24 9.03 -24.49
CA ASP A 379 3.53 10.02 -25.32
C ASP A 379 2.06 9.69 -25.61
N GLY A 380 1.59 8.52 -25.14
CA GLY A 380 0.24 8.02 -25.38
C GLY A 380 0.04 7.32 -26.71
N GLU A 381 1.08 7.13 -27.51
CA GLU A 381 1.02 6.38 -28.76
C GLU A 381 1.27 4.88 -28.53
N GLU A 382 0.81 4.04 -29.47
CA GLU A 382 1.00 2.58 -29.42
C GLU A 382 2.28 2.17 -30.14
N TYR A 383 3.11 1.37 -29.47
CA TYR A 383 4.37 0.84 -30.00
C TYR A 383 4.37 -0.68 -29.99
N LYS A 384 4.99 -1.28 -31.01
CA LYS A 384 5.23 -2.72 -31.05
C LYS A 384 6.56 -3.04 -30.40
N VAL A 385 6.53 -3.88 -29.37
CA VAL A 385 7.73 -4.39 -28.67
C VAL A 385 7.83 -5.90 -28.89
N VAL A 386 9.03 -6.41 -29.15
CA VAL A 386 9.27 -7.86 -29.32
C VAL A 386 10.41 -8.29 -28.41
N LEU A 387 10.07 -9.01 -27.34
CA LEU A 387 11.03 -9.57 -26.40
C LEU A 387 11.35 -11.01 -26.83
N LYS A 388 12.63 -11.32 -27.08
CA LYS A 388 13.08 -12.63 -27.55
C LYS A 388 13.80 -13.38 -26.44
N SER A 389 13.42 -14.63 -26.21
CA SER A 389 14.08 -15.49 -25.23
C SER A 389 14.92 -16.56 -25.94
N PRO A 390 16.12 -16.89 -25.43
CA PRO A 390 16.83 -18.09 -25.88
C PRO A 390 16.15 -19.37 -25.37
N ASN A 391 15.26 -19.27 -24.38
CA ASN A 391 14.68 -20.42 -23.69
C ASN A 391 13.18 -20.56 -23.97
N SER A 392 12.70 -21.80 -23.93
CA SER A 392 11.27 -22.11 -23.83
C SER A 392 10.89 -22.38 -22.38
N GLY A 393 9.60 -22.35 -22.07
CA GLY A 393 9.09 -22.65 -20.74
C GLY A 393 8.48 -21.44 -20.04
N LEU A 394 8.44 -21.51 -18.70
CA LEU A 394 7.90 -20.48 -17.84
C LEU A 394 8.75 -19.19 -17.91
N HIS A 395 8.08 -18.08 -18.16
CA HIS A 395 8.66 -16.76 -18.14
C HIS A 395 7.83 -15.82 -17.27
N ARG A 396 8.51 -14.86 -16.67
CA ARG A 396 7.90 -13.74 -15.94
C ARG A 396 8.23 -12.46 -16.70
N LEU A 397 7.21 -11.73 -17.15
CA LEU A 397 7.35 -10.37 -17.65
C LEU A 397 7.12 -9.41 -16.49
N GLU A 398 8.08 -8.55 -16.23
CA GLU A 398 7.93 -7.38 -15.36
C GLU A 398 7.80 -6.13 -16.24
N TRP A 399 6.94 -5.20 -15.82
CA TRP A 399 6.86 -3.88 -16.44
C TRP A 399 6.71 -2.76 -15.42
N SER A 400 7.21 -1.58 -15.76
CA SER A 400 7.09 -0.37 -14.95
C SER A 400 7.03 0.89 -15.83
N ASP A 401 6.37 1.94 -15.33
CA ASP A 401 6.00 3.12 -16.14
C ASP A 401 6.20 4.46 -15.41
N GLY A 402 7.01 4.46 -14.35
CA GLY A 402 7.18 5.65 -13.49
C GLY A 402 5.87 6.14 -12.84
N GLY A 403 4.76 5.40 -12.94
CA GLY A 403 3.44 5.76 -12.45
C GLY A 403 2.62 6.65 -13.39
N ASP A 404 2.97 6.74 -14.68
CA ASP A 404 2.25 7.51 -15.70
C ASP A 404 1.15 6.74 -16.45
N ARG A 405 0.99 5.46 -16.11
CA ARG A 405 -0.03 4.51 -16.56
C ARG A 405 0.23 3.94 -17.96
N THR A 406 0.28 2.61 -18.02
CA THR A 406 0.55 1.82 -19.24
C THR A 406 -0.61 0.90 -19.62
N SER A 407 -0.81 0.68 -20.92
CA SER A 407 -1.66 -0.37 -21.48
C SER A 407 -0.80 -1.36 -22.26
N ILE A 408 -1.07 -2.66 -22.11
CA ILE A 408 -0.38 -3.73 -22.83
C ILE A 408 -1.43 -4.60 -23.52
N VAL A 409 -1.33 -4.71 -24.84
CA VAL A 409 -2.09 -5.68 -25.63
C VAL A 409 -1.20 -6.87 -25.94
N TRP A 410 -1.65 -8.03 -25.47
CA TRP A 410 -0.96 -9.31 -25.62
C TRP A 410 -1.26 -9.93 -26.99
N PRO A 411 -0.39 -10.82 -27.50
CA PRO A 411 -0.67 -11.55 -28.72
C PRO A 411 -1.94 -12.40 -28.59
N GLU A 412 -2.71 -12.53 -29.68
CA GLU A 412 -3.87 -13.43 -29.71
C GLU A 412 -3.45 -14.87 -29.39
N ASN A 413 -4.34 -15.59 -28.69
CA ASN A 413 -4.15 -16.98 -28.27
C ASN A 413 -2.85 -17.21 -27.45
N HIS A 414 -2.36 -16.17 -26.76
CA HIS A 414 -1.21 -16.27 -25.87
C HIS A 414 -1.66 -16.16 -24.41
N PRO A 415 -1.65 -17.27 -23.65
CA PRO A 415 -2.05 -17.24 -22.24
C PRO A 415 -1.10 -16.41 -21.39
N VAL A 416 -1.68 -15.53 -20.58
CA VAL A 416 -0.96 -14.72 -19.60
C VAL A 416 -1.73 -14.77 -18.29
N THR A 417 -1.01 -14.95 -17.20
CA THR A 417 -1.58 -15.04 -15.86
C THR A 417 -0.94 -14.01 -14.95
N MET A 418 -1.75 -13.26 -14.21
CA MET A 418 -1.27 -12.46 -13.09
C MET A 418 -1.51 -13.23 -11.80
N ARG A 419 -0.51 -13.22 -10.92
CA ARG A 419 -0.71 -13.70 -9.56
C ARG A 419 -1.61 -12.71 -8.83
N SER A 420 -2.63 -13.23 -8.15
CA SER A 420 -3.44 -12.43 -7.22
C SER A 420 -3.59 -13.25 -5.94
N SER A 421 -2.89 -12.82 -4.91
CA SER A 421 -2.92 -13.42 -3.56
C SER A 421 -3.24 -12.35 -2.52
N LEU A 422 -3.45 -12.74 -1.27
CA LEU A 422 -3.67 -11.75 -0.19
C LEU A 422 -2.42 -10.90 0.07
N ASP A 423 -1.22 -11.47 -0.13
CA ASP A 423 0.06 -10.78 0.08
C ASP A 423 0.50 -9.96 -1.15
N GLU A 424 0.14 -10.44 -2.35
CA GLU A 424 0.44 -9.82 -3.65
C GLU A 424 -0.84 -9.79 -4.49
N PRO A 425 -1.79 -8.87 -4.19
CA PRO A 425 -3.03 -8.76 -4.96
C PRO A 425 -2.74 -8.18 -6.35
N ALA A 426 -3.43 -8.70 -7.37
CA ALA A 426 -3.41 -8.06 -8.68
C ALA A 426 -4.19 -6.73 -8.62
N ASP A 427 -3.63 -5.66 -9.20
CA ASP A 427 -4.23 -4.33 -9.22
C ASP A 427 -4.41 -3.77 -10.65
N PRO A 428 -5.20 -4.44 -11.52
CA PRO A 428 -5.55 -3.90 -12.81
C PRO A 428 -6.47 -2.67 -12.66
N ALA A 429 -6.13 -1.59 -13.35
CA ALA A 429 -6.89 -0.35 -13.33
C ALA A 429 -7.83 -0.23 -14.53
N GLY A 430 -9.03 0.32 -14.29
CA GLY A 430 -10.06 0.51 -15.31
C GLY A 430 -11.00 -0.70 -15.42
N ARG A 431 -11.69 -0.82 -16.56
CA ARG A 431 -12.54 -1.99 -16.83
C ARG A 431 -11.67 -3.15 -17.29
N TRP A 432 -11.82 -4.29 -16.65
CA TRP A 432 -11.12 -5.52 -16.96
C TRP A 432 -12.08 -6.71 -16.91
N THR A 433 -11.67 -7.81 -17.53
CA THR A 433 -12.42 -9.08 -17.53
C THR A 433 -11.38 -10.19 -17.57
N LEU A 434 -11.39 -11.05 -16.54
CA LEU A 434 -10.44 -12.13 -16.35
C LEU A 434 -11.21 -13.44 -16.13
N CYS A 435 -10.52 -14.56 -16.31
CA CYS A 435 -11.01 -15.89 -15.95
C CYS A 435 -10.03 -16.55 -14.98
N PHE A 436 -10.52 -17.50 -14.18
CA PHE A 436 -9.69 -18.31 -13.30
C PHE A 436 -10.26 -19.71 -13.21
N TYR A 437 -9.38 -20.69 -13.07
CA TYR A 437 -9.78 -22.08 -12.96
C TYR A 437 -10.25 -22.41 -11.54
N VAL A 438 -11.40 -23.07 -11.42
CA VAL A 438 -11.90 -23.62 -10.15
C VAL A 438 -11.46 -25.09 -10.05
N PRO A 439 -10.61 -25.48 -9.09
CA PRO A 439 -10.20 -26.88 -8.96
C PRO A 439 -11.35 -27.84 -8.69
N ARG A 440 -11.24 -29.09 -9.19
CA ARG A 440 -12.24 -30.13 -8.93
C ARG A 440 -12.41 -30.37 -7.42
N GLY A 441 -13.65 -30.54 -6.98
CA GLY A 441 -14.02 -30.70 -5.57
C GLY A 441 -14.12 -29.40 -4.78
N THR A 442 -13.85 -28.24 -5.38
CA THR A 442 -14.04 -26.95 -4.72
C THR A 442 -15.52 -26.70 -4.47
N LYS A 443 -15.87 -26.35 -3.23
CA LYS A 443 -17.24 -26.05 -2.81
C LYS A 443 -17.52 -24.56 -2.66
N THR A 444 -16.47 -23.79 -2.34
CA THR A 444 -16.57 -22.37 -2.05
C THR A 444 -15.38 -21.65 -2.67
N ILE A 445 -15.64 -20.53 -3.33
CA ILE A 445 -14.64 -19.57 -3.76
C ILE A 445 -14.68 -18.40 -2.78
N GLY A 446 -13.60 -18.19 -2.05
CA GLY A 446 -13.45 -17.07 -1.12
C GLY A 446 -12.45 -16.04 -1.63
N GLY A 447 -12.69 -14.76 -1.37
CA GLY A 447 -11.79 -13.69 -1.77
C GLY A 447 -11.99 -12.41 -0.99
N PHE A 448 -11.15 -11.41 -1.27
CA PHE A 448 -11.31 -10.04 -0.77
C PHE A 448 -11.47 -9.09 -1.94
N SER A 449 -12.41 -8.16 -1.84
CA SER A 449 -12.61 -7.10 -2.83
C SER A 449 -12.40 -5.73 -2.21
N THR A 450 -11.56 -4.90 -2.85
CA THR A 450 -11.39 -3.49 -2.52
C THR A 450 -12.49 -2.60 -3.11
N ALA A 451 -13.38 -3.16 -3.93
CA ALA A 451 -14.47 -2.47 -4.60
C ALA A 451 -15.79 -3.23 -4.49
N THR A 452 -16.89 -2.53 -4.67
CA THR A 452 -18.26 -3.07 -4.68
C THR A 452 -18.83 -3.16 -6.09
N ASN A 453 -18.00 -3.14 -7.12
CA ASN A 453 -18.43 -3.21 -8.50
C ASN A 453 -17.83 -4.43 -9.21
N GLY A 454 -18.54 -4.92 -10.22
CA GLY A 454 -18.17 -6.14 -10.95
C GLY A 454 -19.16 -7.27 -10.74
N ILE A 455 -18.98 -8.33 -11.54
CA ILE A 455 -19.80 -9.54 -11.52
C ILE A 455 -18.85 -10.72 -11.66
N LEU A 456 -18.94 -11.68 -10.73
CA LEU A 456 -18.34 -13.00 -10.91
C LEU A 456 -19.32 -13.88 -11.69
N ARG A 457 -18.82 -14.55 -12.73
CA ARG A 457 -19.61 -15.46 -13.55
C ARG A 457 -19.13 -16.90 -13.38
N ASP A 458 -20.05 -17.85 -13.52
CA ASP A 458 -19.71 -19.27 -13.64
C ASP A 458 -19.18 -19.61 -15.05
N GLY A 459 -18.78 -20.86 -15.25
CA GLY A 459 -18.23 -21.32 -16.53
C GLY A 459 -19.25 -21.45 -17.66
N ASP A 460 -20.53 -21.19 -17.40
CA ASP A 460 -21.59 -21.05 -18.40
C ASP A 460 -21.93 -19.57 -18.68
N GLY A 461 -21.25 -18.64 -18.00
CA GLY A 461 -21.44 -17.21 -18.12
C GLY A 461 -22.59 -16.63 -17.29
N ASN A 462 -23.24 -17.43 -16.44
CA ASN A 462 -24.29 -16.94 -15.53
C ASN A 462 -23.66 -16.14 -14.40
N ALA A 463 -24.37 -15.13 -13.88
CA ALA A 463 -23.90 -14.39 -12.72
C ALA A 463 -23.94 -15.29 -11.46
N ALA A 464 -22.78 -15.60 -10.90
CA ALA A 464 -22.64 -16.35 -9.66
C ALA A 464 -22.60 -15.43 -8.43
N PHE A 465 -22.08 -14.21 -8.58
CA PHE A 465 -22.01 -13.22 -7.51
C PHE A 465 -21.93 -11.79 -8.06
N GLN A 466 -22.63 -10.84 -7.43
CA GLN A 466 -22.53 -9.41 -7.76
C GLN A 466 -21.83 -8.68 -6.62
N PHE A 467 -20.70 -8.03 -6.92
CA PHE A 467 -19.92 -7.33 -5.90
C PHE A 467 -20.65 -6.13 -5.28
N GLN A 468 -21.73 -5.66 -5.91
CA GLN A 468 -22.60 -4.62 -5.37
C GLN A 468 -23.33 -5.09 -4.11
N ASP A 469 -23.59 -6.39 -3.98
CA ASP A 469 -24.30 -6.98 -2.86
C ASP A 469 -23.47 -6.96 -1.56
N LEU A 470 -22.15 -6.74 -1.65
CA LEU A 470 -21.29 -6.55 -0.49
C LEU A 470 -21.60 -5.27 0.28
N GLY A 471 -22.17 -4.25 -0.38
CA GLY A 471 -22.43 -2.92 0.18
C GLY A 471 -21.16 -2.09 0.47
N ARG A 472 -20.02 -2.73 0.76
CA ARG A 472 -18.70 -2.12 1.02
C ARG A 472 -17.56 -3.09 0.69
N PRO A 473 -16.32 -2.61 0.54
CA PRO A 473 -15.14 -3.46 0.39
C PRO A 473 -14.99 -4.47 1.54
N GLY A 474 -14.60 -5.71 1.24
CA GLY A 474 -14.51 -6.77 2.24
C GLY A 474 -14.30 -8.17 1.67
N TYR A 475 -14.29 -9.14 2.57
CA TYR A 475 -14.29 -10.56 2.21
C TYR A 475 -15.64 -10.98 1.64
N PHE A 476 -15.60 -11.93 0.72
CA PHE A 476 -16.76 -12.56 0.12
C PHE A 476 -16.52 -14.05 -0.04
N ASP A 477 -17.60 -14.82 -0.08
CA ASP A 477 -17.60 -16.22 -0.42
C ASP A 477 -18.74 -16.52 -1.40
N VAL A 478 -18.50 -17.47 -2.30
CA VAL A 478 -19.44 -17.88 -3.34
C VAL A 478 -19.45 -19.39 -3.40
N ALA A 479 -20.62 -19.99 -3.21
CA ALA A 479 -20.80 -21.42 -3.41
C ALA A 479 -20.54 -21.78 -4.88
N VAL A 480 -19.73 -22.81 -5.13
CA VAL A 480 -19.48 -23.33 -6.47
C VAL A 480 -20.70 -24.15 -6.90
N PRO A 481 -21.43 -23.77 -7.96
CA PRO A 481 -22.59 -24.53 -8.40
C PRO A 481 -22.20 -25.94 -8.87
N ALA A 482 -23.13 -26.89 -8.80
CA ALA A 482 -22.87 -28.27 -9.20
C ALA A 482 -22.39 -28.35 -10.67
N GLY A 483 -21.26 -29.01 -10.90
CA GLY A 483 -20.65 -29.14 -12.22
C GLY A 483 -19.83 -27.92 -12.69
N GLN A 484 -19.67 -26.90 -11.85
CA GLN A 484 -18.79 -25.76 -12.12
C GLN A 484 -17.36 -25.95 -11.60
N ASP A 485 -17.12 -26.95 -10.76
CA ASP A 485 -15.78 -27.34 -10.38
C ASP A 485 -15.04 -27.99 -11.57
N GLY A 486 -13.77 -27.67 -11.73
CA GLY A 486 -12.97 -28.07 -12.87
C GLY A 486 -13.22 -27.25 -14.15
N ARG A 487 -13.82 -26.06 -14.06
CA ARG A 487 -14.08 -25.14 -15.18
C ARG A 487 -13.38 -23.77 -15.00
N LEU A 488 -13.36 -22.98 -16.08
CA LEU A 488 -12.86 -21.60 -16.14
C LEU A 488 -13.96 -20.57 -15.91
#